data_AF-A0A1V4S7Y7-F1
#
_entry.id   AF-A0A1V4S7Y7-F1
#
_cell.length_a   1.000
_cell.length_b   1.000
_cell.length_c   1.000
_cell.angle_alpha   90.00
_cell.angle_beta   90.00
_cell.angle_gamma   90.00
#
_symmetry.space_group_name_H-M   'P 1'
#
loop_
_entity.id
_entity.type
_entity.pdbx_description
1 polymer ?
#
loop_
_entity_poly.entity_id
_entity_poly.type
_entity_poly.pdbx_seq_one_letter_code
_entity_poly.pdbx_strand_id
1 'polypeptide(L)'
;MLVLKNVQVSGFSSRILGSDNLARFSRKTVKPSFSGSFLRTLFGYFFFRKLKLQSAEILNGQVSAQLDKGLLRINHIRAKLKKGHLVDIFCDISAVQPSQNINLAIPSVYLKVSQKLSIDDLQIGGSCLLKGISFDSPFAGVRNLEIKLGFL
;
A
#
# COMPACT_ATOMS: atom_id res chain seq x y z
N MET A 1 -7.86 13.98 27.39
CA MET A 1 -7.37 13.09 26.31
C MET A 1 -8.40 13.10 25.19
N LEU A 2 -8.03 13.48 23.96
CA LEU A 2 -8.97 13.56 22.84
C LEU A 2 -9.08 12.18 22.17
N VAL A 3 -10.31 11.65 22.12
CA VAL A 3 -10.63 10.39 21.43
C VAL A 3 -11.52 10.73 20.25
N LEU A 4 -11.05 10.46 19.04
CA LEU A 4 -11.85 10.63 17.84
C LEU A 4 -12.50 9.29 17.50
N LYS A 5 -13.81 9.31 17.31
CA LYS A 5 -14.63 8.15 16.93
C LYS A 5 -15.19 8.40 15.54
N ASN A 6 -15.22 7.36 14.71
CA ASN A 6 -15.83 7.38 13.38
C ASN A 6 -15.23 8.45 12.46
N VAL A 7 -13.90 8.56 12.45
CA VAL A 7 -13.22 9.47 11.53
C VAL A 7 -13.32 8.89 10.12
N GLN A 8 -13.88 9.66 9.20
CA GLN A 8 -13.97 9.27 7.80
C GLN A 8 -13.21 10.28 6.94
N VAL A 9 -12.35 9.78 6.06
CA VAL A 9 -11.65 10.57 5.04
C VAL A 9 -12.08 10.04 3.69
N SER A 10 -12.69 10.89 2.86
CA SER A 10 -13.18 10.50 1.53
C SER A 10 -12.49 11.32 0.45
N GLY A 11 -12.16 10.70 -0.67
CA GLY A 11 -11.65 11.39 -1.86
C GLY A 11 -10.24 11.99 -1.71
N PHE A 12 -9.44 11.46 -0.79
CA PHE A 12 -8.03 11.87 -0.66
C PHE A 12 -7.27 11.58 -1.96
N SER A 13 -6.53 12.57 -2.45
CA SER A 13 -5.59 12.39 -3.56
C SER A 13 -4.20 12.86 -3.18
N SER A 14 -3.18 12.11 -3.58
CA SER A 14 -1.78 12.50 -3.44
C SER A 14 -1.04 12.27 -4.75
N ARG A 15 -0.22 13.26 -5.12
CA ARG A 15 0.70 13.18 -6.24
C ARG A 15 2.11 13.39 -5.72
N ILE A 16 2.95 12.38 -5.92
CA ILE A 16 4.37 12.43 -5.58
C ILE A 16 5.13 12.71 -6.89
N LEU A 17 5.86 13.82 -6.90
CA LEU A 17 6.74 14.24 -7.97
C LEU A 17 8.17 14.23 -7.40
N GLY A 18 9.05 13.37 -7.92
CA GLY A 18 10.42 13.29 -7.43
C GLY A 18 11.32 12.47 -8.34
N SER A 19 12.53 13.00 -8.57
CA SER A 19 13.63 12.44 -9.37
C SER A 19 14.52 11.45 -8.60
N ASP A 20 14.11 11.01 -7.42
CA ASP A 20 14.94 10.19 -6.53
C ASP A 20 14.44 8.74 -6.44
N ASN A 21 14.95 7.92 -7.35
CA ASN A 21 15.34 6.52 -7.15
C ASN A 21 14.47 5.63 -6.25
N LEU A 22 13.16 5.52 -6.53
CA LEU A 22 12.31 4.45 -6.00
C LEU A 22 12.16 3.32 -7.03
N ALA A 23 13.26 2.70 -7.48
CA ALA A 23 13.32 1.28 -7.89
C ALA A 23 14.66 0.87 -8.55
N ARG A 24 15.52 0.18 -7.78
CA ARG A 24 16.21 -1.00 -8.32
C ARG A 24 15.20 -2.14 -8.33
N PHE A 25 14.41 -2.28 -9.40
CA PHE A 25 13.72 -3.55 -9.74
C PHE A 25 14.73 -4.59 -10.28
N SER A 26 15.96 -4.62 -9.75
CA SER A 26 17.01 -5.52 -10.18
C SER A 26 17.22 -6.61 -9.14
N ARG A 27 16.99 -7.85 -9.59
CA ARG A 27 17.46 -9.13 -9.03
C ARG A 27 18.38 -8.96 -7.82
N LYS A 28 17.84 -9.16 -6.61
CA LYS A 28 18.53 -9.78 -5.48
C LYS A 28 17.51 -9.99 -4.34
N THR A 29 17.31 -11.26 -4.04
CA THR A 29 17.13 -11.84 -2.71
C THR A 29 16.64 -10.90 -1.60
N VAL A 30 15.39 -11.13 -1.18
CA VAL A 30 14.85 -10.94 0.18
C VAL A 30 15.56 -9.88 1.05
N LYS A 31 14.97 -8.67 1.10
CA LYS A 31 15.00 -7.80 2.29
C LYS A 31 13.74 -6.92 2.28
N PRO A 32 12.88 -6.95 3.31
CA PRO A 32 11.57 -6.30 3.28
C PRO A 32 11.71 -4.84 3.72
N SER A 33 11.82 -3.88 2.79
CA SER A 33 11.90 -2.46 3.23
C SER A 33 11.46 -1.42 2.21
N PHE A 34 10.47 -1.71 1.34
CA PHE A 34 9.96 -0.70 0.40
C PHE A 34 8.44 -0.47 0.41
N SER A 35 7.64 -1.41 0.91
CA SER A 35 6.21 -1.19 1.18
C SER A 35 5.96 -0.49 2.52
N GLY A 36 7.00 -0.38 3.37
CA GLY A 36 6.90 0.19 4.71
C GLY A 36 6.74 1.71 4.75
N SER A 37 7.21 2.49 3.76
CA SER A 37 7.21 3.95 3.87
C SER A 37 5.81 4.57 3.74
N PHE A 38 5.01 4.11 2.78
CA PHE A 38 3.63 4.58 2.61
C PHE A 38 2.74 4.12 3.75
N LEU A 39 2.84 2.85 4.16
CA LEU A 39 2.15 2.33 5.33
C LEU A 39 2.60 3.10 6.58
N ARG A 40 3.89 3.26 6.84
CA ARG A 40 4.38 4.02 8.00
C ARG A 40 3.99 5.50 7.96
N THR A 41 3.78 6.10 6.80
CA THR A 41 3.28 7.49 6.69
C THR A 41 1.79 7.57 7.00
N LEU A 42 0.98 6.65 6.43
CA LEU A 42 -0.45 6.50 6.75
C LEU A 42 -0.66 6.19 8.22
N PHE A 43 -0.02 5.13 8.71
CA PHE A 43 -0.03 4.74 10.12
C PHE A 43 0.61 5.83 11.00
N GLY A 44 1.66 6.51 10.52
CA GLY A 44 2.27 7.68 11.15
C GLY A 44 1.24 8.75 11.48
N TYR A 45 0.46 9.14 10.48
CA TYR A 45 -0.54 10.18 10.60
C TYR A 45 -1.68 9.80 11.56
N PHE A 46 -2.12 8.54 11.53
CA PHE A 46 -3.23 8.08 12.35
C PHE A 46 -2.84 7.62 13.77
N PHE A 47 -1.61 7.15 13.99
CA PHE A 47 -1.22 6.49 15.24
C PHE A 47 -0.13 7.21 16.04
N PHE A 48 0.68 8.09 15.45
CA PHE A 48 1.84 8.69 16.15
C PHE A 48 1.61 10.11 16.70
N ARG A 49 0.47 10.75 16.42
CA ARG A 49 0.03 11.92 17.20
C ARG A 49 -0.84 11.43 18.35
N LYS A 50 -0.82 12.10 19.51
CA LYS A 50 -1.51 11.82 20.79
C LYS A 50 -3.06 11.72 20.69
N LEU A 51 -3.58 11.06 19.66
CA LEU A 51 -4.98 10.90 19.28
C LEU A 51 -5.28 9.40 19.33
N LYS A 52 -6.16 8.98 20.24
CA LYS A 52 -6.69 7.61 20.21
C LYS A 52 -7.84 7.58 19.20
N LEU A 53 -7.63 6.90 18.08
CA LEU A 53 -8.68 6.62 17.11
C LEU A 53 -9.38 5.31 17.48
N GLN A 54 -10.69 5.37 17.73
CA GLN A 54 -11.47 4.15 18.00
C GLN A 54 -11.87 3.43 16.71
N SER A 55 -12.15 4.20 15.66
CA SER A 55 -12.51 3.75 14.32
C SER A 55 -12.14 4.85 13.34
N ALA A 56 -11.54 4.46 12.22
CA ALA A 56 -11.20 5.36 11.14
C ALA A 56 -11.38 4.62 9.80
N GLU A 57 -11.86 5.35 8.79
CA GLU A 57 -12.07 4.81 7.45
C GLU A 57 -11.58 5.81 6.40
N ILE A 58 -10.83 5.31 5.42
CA ILE A 58 -10.51 6.02 4.18
C ILE A 58 -11.36 5.38 3.08
N LEU A 59 -12.06 6.19 2.30
CA LEU A 59 -12.80 5.75 1.12
C LEU A 59 -12.31 6.47 -0.14
N ASN A 60 -12.16 5.69 -1.22
CA ASN A 60 -11.87 6.19 -2.57
C ASN A 60 -10.62 7.08 -2.63
N GLY A 61 -9.58 6.71 -1.88
CA GLY A 61 -8.30 7.39 -1.95
C GLY A 61 -7.54 7.06 -3.24
N GLN A 62 -6.70 7.98 -3.68
CA GLN A 62 -5.83 7.81 -4.84
C GLN A 62 -4.42 8.32 -4.54
N VAL A 63 -3.42 7.56 -4.96
CA VAL A 63 -2.03 7.98 -4.93
C VAL A 63 -1.42 7.76 -6.30
N SER A 64 -0.71 8.75 -6.81
CA SER A 64 0.09 8.62 -8.02
C SER A 64 1.51 9.08 -7.76
N ALA A 65 2.48 8.38 -8.31
CA ALA A 65 3.89 8.74 -8.25
C ALA A 65 4.46 8.74 -9.67
N GLN A 66 4.92 9.90 -10.11
CA GLN A 66 5.69 10.03 -11.35
C GLN A 66 7.15 9.73 -11.03
N LEU A 67 7.69 8.69 -11.65
CA LEU A 67 9.08 8.28 -11.57
C LEU A 67 9.76 8.59 -12.91
N ASP A 68 11.09 8.69 -12.93
CA ASP A 68 11.85 9.04 -14.15
C ASP A 68 11.52 8.13 -15.34
N LYS A 69 11.21 6.86 -15.08
CA LYS A 69 10.99 5.85 -16.11
C LYS A 69 9.53 5.49 -16.32
N GLY A 70 8.61 5.96 -15.48
CA GLY A 70 7.25 5.46 -15.49
C GLY A 70 6.32 6.11 -14.48
N LEU A 71 5.10 5.60 -14.44
CA LEU A 71 4.03 6.09 -13.60
C LEU A 71 3.46 4.96 -12.77
N LEU A 72 3.47 5.12 -11.44
CA LEU A 72 2.79 4.24 -10.50
C LEU A 72 1.49 4.92 -10.06
N ARG A 73 0.39 4.18 -10.07
CA ARG A 73 -0.92 4.60 -9.55
C ARG A 73 -1.46 3.55 -8.61
N ILE A 74 -2.01 4.01 -7.50
CA ILE A 74 -2.79 3.23 -6.56
C ILE A 74 -4.15 3.92 -6.47
N ASN A 75 -5.21 3.26 -6.93
CA ASN A 75 -6.56 3.84 -6.90
C ASN A 75 -7.47 3.02 -5.99
N HIS A 76 -8.67 3.56 -5.81
CA HIS A 76 -9.73 3.00 -4.98
C HIS A 76 -9.24 2.55 -3.60
N ILE A 77 -8.31 3.30 -3.01
CA ILE A 77 -7.75 3.00 -1.70
C ILE A 77 -8.89 3.10 -0.68
N ARG A 78 -9.19 1.97 -0.06
CA ARG A 78 -10.11 1.87 1.06
C ARG A 78 -9.35 1.28 2.23
N ALA A 79 -9.23 2.03 3.32
CA ALA A 79 -8.55 1.56 4.51
C ALA A 79 -9.50 1.64 5.69
N LYS A 80 -9.61 0.58 6.50
CA LYS A 80 -10.48 0.54 7.66
C LYS A 80 -9.72 0.08 8.89
N LEU A 81 -9.69 0.94 9.90
CA LEU A 81 -9.21 0.59 11.24
C LEU A 81 -10.34 -0.10 12.01
N LYS A 82 -10.10 -1.35 12.41
CA LYS A 82 -11.02 -2.16 13.22
C LYS A 82 -10.61 -2.17 14.70
N LYS A 83 -11.54 -2.60 15.56
CA LYS A 83 -11.24 -2.88 16.98
C LYS A 83 -10.08 -3.88 17.07
N GLY A 84 -9.13 -3.65 17.99
CA GLY A 84 -7.94 -4.48 18.15
C GLY A 84 -6.76 -4.10 17.23
N HIS A 85 -6.75 -2.88 16.69
CA HIS A 85 -5.66 -2.31 15.87
C HIS A 85 -5.35 -3.08 14.58
N LEU A 86 -6.36 -3.80 14.07
CA LEU A 86 -6.31 -4.41 12.75
C LEU A 86 -6.63 -3.36 11.69
N VAL A 87 -5.83 -3.30 10.63
CA VAL A 87 -6.09 -2.44 9.48
C VAL A 87 -6.31 -3.30 8.25
N ASP A 88 -7.46 -3.13 7.62
CA ASP A 88 -7.77 -3.72 6.32
C ASP A 88 -7.61 -2.64 5.25
N ILE A 89 -6.83 -2.93 4.20
CA ILE A 89 -6.61 -2.04 3.06
C ILE A 89 -7.00 -2.78 1.78
N PHE A 90 -7.81 -2.12 0.95
CA PHE A 90 -8.16 -2.53 -0.38
C PHE A 90 -7.72 -1.46 -1.38
N CYS A 91 -7.14 -1.86 -2.50
CA CYS A 91 -6.83 -0.96 -3.60
C CYS A 91 -6.61 -1.73 -4.91
N ASP A 92 -6.53 -0.98 -6.01
CA ASP A 92 -5.89 -1.42 -7.23
C ASP A 92 -4.55 -0.72 -7.41
N ILE A 93 -3.60 -1.41 -8.05
CA ILE A 93 -2.28 -0.89 -8.37
C ILE A 93 -2.06 -1.01 -9.87
N SER A 94 -1.53 0.03 -10.49
CA SER A 94 -1.03 -0.02 -11.86
C SER A 94 0.32 0.67 -11.97
N ALA A 95 1.22 0.10 -12.75
CA ALA A 95 2.49 0.71 -13.08
C ALA A 95 2.74 0.61 -14.58
N VAL A 96 3.16 1.71 -15.19
CA VAL A 96 3.49 1.77 -16.61
C VAL A 96 4.90 2.31 -16.74
N GLN A 97 5.74 1.61 -17.52
CA GLN A 97 7.09 2.05 -17.86
C GLN A 97 7.21 2.14 -19.40
N PRO A 98 6.86 3.29 -20.01
CA PRO A 98 6.76 3.41 -21.47
C PRO A 98 8.09 3.12 -22.19
N SER A 99 9.21 3.55 -21.61
CA SER A 99 10.56 3.36 -22.16
C SER A 99 10.95 1.89 -22.39
N GLN A 100 10.31 0.95 -21.69
CA GLN A 100 10.56 -0.49 -21.81
C GLN A 100 9.33 -1.26 -22.28
N ASN A 101 8.25 -0.56 -22.65
CA ASN A 101 6.96 -1.15 -22.99
C ASN A 101 6.46 -2.15 -21.92
N ILE A 102 6.64 -1.79 -20.64
CA ILE A 102 6.22 -2.62 -19.50
C ILE A 102 4.92 -2.06 -18.91
N ASN A 103 3.95 -2.94 -18.70
CA ASN A 103 2.69 -2.65 -18.01
C ASN A 103 2.46 -3.66 -16.89
N LEU A 104 2.10 -3.17 -15.71
CA LEU A 104 1.67 -3.97 -14.57
C LEU A 104 0.30 -3.47 -14.11
N ALA A 105 -0.64 -4.38 -13.91
CA ALA A 105 -1.94 -4.11 -13.35
C ALA A 105 -2.27 -5.17 -12.29
N ILE A 106 -2.71 -4.71 -11.12
CA ILE A 106 -3.16 -5.53 -9.99
C ILE A 106 -4.51 -4.96 -9.57
N PRO A 107 -5.63 -5.46 -10.14
CA PRO A 107 -6.95 -4.88 -9.94
C PRO A 107 -7.50 -5.08 -8.52
N SER A 108 -6.96 -6.03 -7.76
CA SER A 108 -7.38 -6.27 -6.39
C SER A 108 -6.20 -6.62 -5.50
N VAL A 109 -5.89 -5.70 -4.60
CA VAL A 109 -4.97 -5.87 -3.49
C VAL A 109 -5.79 -5.83 -2.21
N TYR A 110 -5.69 -6.88 -1.40
CA TYR A 110 -6.21 -6.90 -0.04
C TYR A 110 -5.08 -7.12 0.95
N LEU A 111 -4.85 -6.15 1.81
CA LEU A 111 -3.85 -6.20 2.86
C LEU A 111 -4.55 -6.15 4.21
N LYS A 112 -4.34 -7.18 5.02
CA LYS A 112 -4.70 -7.20 6.42
C LYS A 112 -3.43 -7.06 7.25
N VAL A 113 -3.37 -6.00 8.04
CA VAL A 113 -2.29 -5.75 8.99
C VAL A 113 -2.81 -6.03 10.38
N SER A 114 -2.13 -6.91 11.11
CA SER A 114 -2.38 -7.18 12.52
C SER A 114 -1.23 -6.67 13.36
N GLN A 115 -1.52 -5.73 14.24
CA GLN A 115 -0.53 -5.18 15.16
C GLN A 115 -0.61 -5.91 16.50
N LYS A 116 0.52 -6.40 17.00
CA LYS A 116 0.72 -6.59 18.45
C LYS A 116 1.45 -5.33 18.93
N LEU A 117 0.73 -4.44 19.61
CA LEU A 117 1.35 -3.26 20.24
C LEU A 117 2.04 -3.70 21.53
N SER A 118 3.36 -3.86 21.49
CA SER A 118 4.22 -3.57 22.63
C SER A 118 4.88 -2.21 22.38
N ILE A 119 4.91 -1.33 23.38
CA ILE A 119 5.54 0.00 23.30
C ILE A 119 7.05 -0.12 23.02
N ASP A 120 7.64 -1.26 23.39
CA ASP A 120 9.07 -1.52 23.26
C ASP A 120 9.43 -2.38 22.03
N ASP A 121 8.45 -3.01 21.37
CA ASP A 121 8.70 -3.93 20.25
C ASP A 121 7.51 -3.95 19.28
N LEU A 122 7.54 -3.07 18.28
CA LEU A 122 6.49 -2.94 17.28
C LEU A 122 6.58 -4.06 16.24
N GLN A 123 5.93 -5.19 16.52
CA GLN A 123 5.81 -6.29 15.56
C GLN A 123 4.57 -6.09 14.68
N ILE A 124 4.79 -5.94 13.37
CA ILE A 124 3.75 -5.71 12.36
C ILE A 124 3.62 -6.96 11.51
N GLY A 125 2.72 -7.85 11.93
CA GLY A 125 2.34 -9.02 11.14
C GLY A 125 1.16 -8.73 10.21
N GLY A 126 0.93 -9.62 9.25
CA GLY A 126 -0.20 -9.48 8.36
C GLY A 126 -0.23 -10.47 7.20
N SER A 127 -1.19 -10.24 6.31
CA SER A 127 -1.34 -11.01 5.07
C SER A 127 -1.71 -10.11 3.92
N CYS A 128 -1.18 -10.40 2.74
CA CYS A 128 -1.49 -9.72 1.49
C CYS A 128 -2.03 -10.73 0.47
N LEU A 129 -3.11 -10.36 -0.20
CA LEU A 129 -3.70 -11.10 -1.30
C LEU A 129 -3.76 -10.18 -2.53
N LEU A 130 -3.16 -10.63 -3.61
CA LEU A 130 -3.12 -9.94 -4.90
C LEU A 130 -3.87 -10.82 -5.90
N LYS A 131 -4.89 -10.28 -6.58
CA LYS A 131 -5.70 -11.02 -7.55
C LYS A 131 -5.72 -10.33 -8.90
N GLY A 132 -5.81 -11.14 -9.96
CA GLY A 132 -5.92 -10.66 -11.33
C GLY A 132 -4.66 -9.96 -11.83
N ILE A 133 -3.49 -10.30 -11.26
CA ILE A 133 -2.22 -9.67 -11.62
C ILE A 133 -1.99 -9.91 -13.12
N SER A 134 -1.76 -8.83 -13.83
CA SER A 134 -1.42 -8.83 -15.25
C SER A 134 -0.13 -8.04 -15.42
N PHE A 135 0.87 -8.69 -16.01
CA PHE A 135 2.16 -8.12 -16.35
C PHE A 135 2.38 -8.33 -17.84
N ASP A 136 2.76 -7.28 -18.54
CA ASP A 136 3.05 -7.31 -19.96
C ASP A 136 4.38 -6.60 -20.23
N SER A 137 5.19 -7.21 -21.10
CA SER A 137 6.50 -6.70 -21.51
C SER A 137 6.85 -7.29 -22.88
N PRO A 138 7.82 -6.71 -23.62
CA PRO A 138 8.23 -7.24 -24.92
C PRO A 138 8.71 -8.70 -24.91
N PHE A 139 9.14 -9.20 -23.75
CA PHE A 139 9.77 -10.53 -23.63
C PHE A 139 8.85 -11.57 -23.01
N ALA A 140 7.89 -11.15 -22.21
CA ALA A 140 7.02 -12.05 -21.46
C ALA A 140 5.73 -11.34 -21.05
N GLY A 141 4.65 -12.11 -21.03
CA GLY A 141 3.36 -11.69 -20.50
C GLY A 141 2.82 -12.72 -19.52
N VAL A 142 2.23 -12.25 -18.43
CA VAL A 142 1.52 -13.05 -17.44
C VAL A 142 0.17 -12.40 -17.19
N ARG A 143 -0.90 -13.19 -17.14
CA ARG A 143 -2.24 -12.69 -16.88
C ARG A 143 -2.94 -13.53 -15.83
N ASN A 144 -3.87 -12.89 -15.13
CA ASN A 144 -4.74 -13.52 -14.14
C ASN A 144 -3.99 -14.29 -13.03
N LEU A 145 -2.85 -13.76 -12.59
CA LEU A 145 -2.05 -14.37 -11.54
C LEU A 145 -2.58 -13.96 -10.16
N GLU A 146 -2.59 -14.92 -9.23
CA GLU A 146 -2.99 -14.72 -7.84
C GLU A 146 -1.83 -15.04 -6.91
N ILE A 147 -1.55 -14.14 -5.96
CA ILE A 147 -0.49 -14.29 -4.96
C ILE A 147 -1.10 -14.07 -3.58
N LYS A 148 -0.81 -15.00 -2.67
CA LYS A 148 -1.09 -14.86 -1.24
C LYS A 148 0.20 -14.92 -0.44
N LEU A 149 0.43 -13.92 0.39
CA LEU A 149 1.63 -13.76 1.21
C LEU A 149 1.23 -13.52 2.67
N GLY A 150 2.02 -14.05 3.60
CA GLY A 150 1.97 -13.72 5.03
C GLY A 150 3.29 -13.11 5.46
N PHE A 151 3.27 -12.22 6.46
CA PHE A 151 4.45 -11.61 7.05
C PHE A 151 4.26 -11.41 8.57
N LEU A 152 5.38 -11.32 9.29
CA LEU A 152 5.48 -11.14 10.74
C LEU A 152 6.37 -9.93 11.06
#